data_AF-A0A6N2SX69-F1
#
_entry.id   AF-A0A6N2SX69-F1
#
_cell.length_a   1.000
_cell.length_b   1.000
_cell.length_c   1.000
_cell.angle_alpha   90.00
_cell.angle_beta   90.00
_cell.angle_gamma   90.00
#
_symmetry.space_group_name_H-M   'P 1'
#
loop_
_entity.id
_entity.type
_entity.pdbx_description
1 polymer ?
#
loop_
_entity_poly.entity_id
_entity_poly.type
_entity_poly.pdbx_seq_one_letter_code
_entity_poly.pdbx_strand_id
1 'polypeptide(L)' 'MLDKEEYAANYPRAIADLVYHNEIKGLKNCVNDFLNDDEEKELFEYLKLINNNEVVDNFMKFELTKLYFKDKKF' A
#
# COMPACT_ATOMS: atom_id res chain seq x y z
N MET A 1 -4.10 0.50 30.84
CA MET A 1 -3.64 1.29 29.69
C MET A 1 -3.72 0.36 28.51
N LEU A 2 -4.51 0.70 27.49
CA LEU A 2 -4.49 -0.06 26.24
C LEU A 2 -3.07 0.04 25.70
N ASP A 3 -2.39 -1.11 25.62
CA ASP A 3 -1.12 -1.27 24.95
C ASP A 3 -1.32 -0.77 23.51
N LYS A 4 -0.98 0.50 23.28
CA LYS A 4 -0.74 0.99 21.94
C LYS A 4 0.46 0.19 21.49
N GLU A 5 0.21 -0.86 20.72
CA GLU A 5 1.21 -1.46 19.86
C GLU A 5 1.88 -0.29 19.13
N GLU A 6 3.08 0.07 19.58
CA GLU A 6 3.99 0.92 18.83
C GLU A 6 4.30 0.10 17.58
N TYR A 7 3.47 0.21 16.55
CA TYR A 7 3.81 -0.28 15.22
C TYR A 7 5.07 0.50 14.83
N ALA A 8 6.24 -0.10 15.05
CA ALA A 8 7.45 0.31 14.38
C ALA A 8 7.06 0.41 12.91
N ALA A 9 7.14 1.62 12.33
CA ALA A 9 6.66 1.86 10.98
C ALA A 9 7.34 0.86 10.04
N ASN A 10 6.57 -0.13 9.57
CA ASN A 10 7.03 -1.10 8.60
C ASN A 10 6.93 -0.48 7.21
N TYR A 11 7.67 -1.02 6.23
CA TYR A 11 7.66 -0.48 4.87
C TYR A 11 6.24 -0.36 4.27
N PRO A 12 5.31 -1.33 4.48
CA PRO A 12 3.91 -1.19 4.05
C PRO A 12 3.24 0.07 4.58
N ARG A 13 3.32 0.33 5.90
CA ARG A 13 2.67 1.49 6.51
C ARG A 13 3.28 2.80 6.00
N ALA A 14 4.61 2.87 5.90
CA ALA A 14 5.31 4.04 5.41
C ALA A 14 4.96 4.36 3.94
N ILE A 15 4.91 3.35 3.08
CA ILE A 15 4.49 3.51 1.68
C ILE A 15 3.03 3.96 1.62
N ALA A 16 2.13 3.36 2.41
CA ALA A 16 0.73 3.75 2.44
C ALA A 16 0.54 5.23 2.84
N ASP A 17 1.30 5.72 3.82
CA ASP A 17 1.28 7.13 4.22
C ASP A 17 1.75 8.06 3.09
N LEU A 18 2.85 7.74 2.41
CA LEU A 18 3.34 8.52 1.28
C LEU A 18 2.31 8.56 0.14
N VAL A 19 1.68 7.43 -0.19
CA VAL A 19 0.64 7.37 -1.22
C VAL A 19 -0.58 8.20 -0.81
N TYR A 20 -1.02 8.10 0.44
CA TYR A 20 -2.14 8.88 0.98
C TYR A 20 -1.89 10.39 0.88
N HIS A 21 -0.67 10.84 1.17
CA HIS A 21 -0.26 12.23 1.06
C HIS A 21 0.09 12.67 -0.38
N ASN A 22 -0.12 11.81 -1.38
CA ASN A 22 0.22 12.06 -2.79
C ASN A 22 1.73 12.31 -3.02
N GLU A 23 2.58 11.79 -2.13
CA GLU A 23 4.04 11.83 -2.21
C GLU A 23 4.59 10.61 -2.97
N ILE A 24 3.98 10.30 -4.11
CA ILE A 24 4.31 9.09 -4.90
C ILE A 24 5.59 9.23 -5.74
N LYS A 25 6.22 10.41 -5.73
CA LYS A 25 7.42 10.69 -6.50
C LYS A 25 8.60 9.91 -5.93
N GLY A 26 8.98 8.82 -6.61
CA GLY A 26 10.07 7.94 -6.20
C GLY A 26 9.61 6.58 -5.69
N LEU A 27 8.30 6.32 -5.65
CA LEU A 27 7.74 5.01 -5.26
C LEU A 27 7.63 4.01 -6.41
N LYS A 28 8.18 4.33 -7.59
CA LYS A 28 8.15 3.41 -8.72
C LYS A 28 8.90 2.12 -8.36
N ASN A 29 8.27 0.97 -8.57
CA ASN A 29 8.76 -0.37 -8.21
C ASN A 29 8.99 -0.61 -6.71
N CYS A 30 8.54 0.28 -5.83
CA CYS A 30 8.85 0.18 -4.39
C CYS A 30 8.33 -1.09 -3.76
N VAL A 31 7.22 -1.64 -4.27
CA VAL A 31 6.67 -2.90 -3.81
C VAL A 31 7.67 -4.04 -4.05
N ASN A 32 8.22 -4.14 -5.26
CA ASN A 32 9.17 -5.20 -5.61
C ASN A 32 10.54 -5.00 -4.93
N ASP A 33 10.94 -3.75 -4.69
CA ASP A 33 12.27 -3.43 -4.15
C ASP A 33 12.35 -3.56 -2.63
N PHE A 34 11.24 -3.32 -1.92
CA PHE A 34 11.25 -3.21 -0.45
C PHE A 34 10.33 -4.20 0.27
N LEU A 35 9.34 -4.79 -0.40
CA LEU A 35 8.34 -5.63 0.27
C LEU A 35 8.49 -7.11 -0.10
N ASN A 36 8.24 -7.97 0.88
CA ASN A 36 7.97 -9.38 0.64
C ASN A 36 6.47 -9.65 0.35
N ASP A 37 6.11 -10.89 0.01
CA ASP A 37 4.75 -11.29 -0.36
C ASP A 37 3.68 -11.00 0.73
N ASP A 38 4.04 -11.04 2.02
CA ASP A 38 3.10 -10.76 3.11
C ASP A 38 2.97 -9.26 3.35
N GLU A 39 4.07 -8.52 3.27
CA GLU A 39 4.11 -7.06 3.31
C GLU A 39 3.37 -6.42 2.13
N GLU A 40 3.46 -7.02 0.94
CA GLU A 40 2.71 -6.60 -0.25
C GLU A 40 1.19 -6.68 0.00
N LYS A 41 0.72 -7.78 0.59
CA LYS A 41 -0.70 -7.96 0.95
C LYS A 41 -1.12 -6.95 2.02
N GLU A 42 -0.26 -6.71 3.01
CA GLU A 42 -0.52 -5.75 4.08
C GLU A 42 -0.68 -4.33 3.51
N LEU A 43 0.23 -3.90 2.63
CA LEU A 43 0.13 -2.62 1.93
C LEU A 43 -1.18 -2.53 1.14
N PHE A 44 -1.55 -3.59 0.42
CA PHE A 44 -2.78 -3.61 -0.37
C PHE A 44 -4.03 -3.42 0.50
N GLU A 45 -4.10 -4.06 1.66
CA GLU A 45 -5.22 -3.88 2.59
C GLU A 45 -5.25 -2.46 3.19
N TYR A 46 -4.10 -1.87 3.54
CA TYR A 46 -4.05 -0.47 3.97
C TYR A 46 -4.60 0.48 2.90
N LEU A 47 -4.15 0.32 1.65
CA LEU A 47 -4.56 1.17 0.54
C LEU A 47 -6.05 1.00 0.22
N LYS A 48 -6.61 -0.20 0.34
CA LYS A 48 -8.06 -0.44 0.19
C LYS A 48 -8.89 0.33 1.20
N LEU A 49 -8.46 0.40 2.46
CA LEU A 49 -9.17 1.12 3.52
C LEU A 49 -9.21 2.64 3.26
N ILE A 50 -8.21 3.17 2.55
CA ILE A 50 -8.07 4.61 2.27
C ILE A 50 -8.30 4.97 0.80
N ASN A 51 -8.78 4.03 -0.03
CA ASN A 51 -8.99 4.22 -1.48
C ASN A 51 -10.15 5.17 -1.77
N ASN A 52 -9.93 6.45 -1.49
CA ASN A 52 -10.89 7.53 -1.62
C ASN A 52 -10.59 8.46 -2.81
N ASN A 53 -9.51 8.20 -3.56
CA ASN A 53 -9.06 9.05 -4.65
C ASN A 53 -8.36 8.25 -5.76
N GLU A 54 -8.21 8.90 -6.92
CA GLU A 54 -7.62 8.30 -8.13
C GLU A 54 -6.12 7.98 -7.96
N VAL A 55 -5.40 8.71 -7.10
CA VAL A 55 -3.97 8.48 -6.84
C VAL A 55 -3.75 7.11 -6.20
N VAL A 56 -4.54 6.79 -5.18
CA VAL A 56 -4.48 5.51 -4.47
C VAL A 56 -4.89 4.37 -5.41
N ASP A 57 -5.98 4.52 -6.17
CA ASP A 57 -6.43 3.49 -7.12
C ASP A 57 -5.38 3.24 -8.23
N ASN A 58 -4.79 4.30 -8.79
CA ASN A 58 -3.74 4.19 -9.79
C ASN A 58 -2.48 3.53 -9.21
N PHE A 59 -2.06 3.91 -7.99
CA PHE A 59 -0.93 3.28 -7.33
C PHE A 59 -1.16 1.77 -7.16
N MET A 60 -2.32 1.36 -6.62
CA MET A 60 -2.66 -0.06 -6.47
C MET A 60 -2.71 -0.78 -7.82
N LYS A 61 -3.25 -0.14 -8.87
CA LYS A 61 -3.33 -0.72 -10.21
C LYS A 61 -1.96 -1.00 -10.82
N PHE A 62 -0.98 -0.13 -10.61
CA PHE A 62 0.35 -0.25 -11.23
C PHE A 62 1.34 -1.02 -10.35
N GLU A 63 1.48 -0.66 -9.08
CA GLU A 63 2.46 -1.26 -8.17
C GLU A 63 1.95 -2.59 -7.55
N LEU A 64 0.64 -2.75 -7.39
CA LEU A 64 0.00 -3.95 -6.80
C LEU A 64 -0.89 -4.69 -7.81
N THR A 65 -0.48 -4.66 -9.09
CA THR A 65 -1.24 -5.15 -10.25
C THR A 65 -1.91 -6.52 -10.00
N LYS A 66 -1.17 -7.49 -9.48
CA LYS A 66 -1.66 -8.87 -9.26
C LYS A 66 -2.82 -8.90 -8.26
N LEU A 67 -2.67 -8.22 -7.13
CA LEU A 67 -3.68 -8.14 -6.08
C LEU A 67 -4.89 -7.32 -6.53
N TYR A 68 -4.64 -6.18 -7.18
CA TYR A 68 -5.69 -5.29 -7.70
C TYR A 68 -6.66 -6.01 -8.64
N PHE A 69 -6.16 -6.72 -9.65
CA PHE A 69 -7.02 -7.42 -10.62
C PHE A 69 -7.65 -8.70 -10.05
N LYS A 70 -7.00 -9.35 -9.06
CA LYS A 70 -7.59 -10.50 -8.35
C LYS A 70 -8.78 -10.09 -7.48
N ASP A 71 -8.68 -8.95 -6.81
CA ASP A 71 -9.75 -8.40 -5.96
C ASP A 71 -10.95 -7.92 -6.81
N LYS A 72 -10.67 -7.31 -7.97
CA LYS A 72 -11.72 -6.78 -8.88
C LYS A 72 -12.51 -7.83 -9.66
N LYS A 73 -12.31 -9.14 -9.43
CA LYS A 73 -13.04 -10.28 -10.05
C LYS A 73 -13.87 -9.87 -11.27
N PHE A 74 -13.25 -9.88 -12.44
CA PHE A 74 -14.02 -9.98 -13.69
C PHE A 74 -14.78 -11.31 -13.74
#